data_AF-A0A1B8PI45-F1
#
_entry.id   AF-A0A1B8PI45-F1
#
_cell.length_a   1.000
_cell.length_b   1.000
_cell.length_c   1.000
_cell.angle_alpha   90.00
_cell.angle_beta   90.00
_cell.angle_gamma   90.00
#
_symmetry.space_group_name_H-M   'P 1'
#
loop_
_entity.id
_entity.type
_entity.pdbx_description
1 polymer ?
#
loop_
_entity_poly.entity_id
_entity_poly.type
_entity_poly.pdbx_seq_one_letter_code
_entity_poly.pdbx_strand_id
1 'polypeptide(L)'
;MDFNNFLNKATLNALLVAFANAKPITKPFIGFVIESSYKNSAYSPIELTDDIYQQNNQLLSQFTNLDFRLNGKKHQFFIQSDLSCDDFFALVYKNILIKGSTIDNDEFSKLILLSFFALRGSPDFKLNFYSLDLPRQIVSKNYLDNLFKLSTNVSDLRQLNLNFRELQEQFITGENERNTQFRINLRYFYDNFSDDLAKINLFKSNILKHNANLIKTKNIAQESRTFIERLNFYRDNVLNQTKTQHEIEQLRKNLGFIYDDTIDEKTTRNQGIVQYVRAYFPDECACCKNQYNIKDRSFTYRHSDRYYLEVHHVISFASDRTLDQIDNLVKVCPTCHRALSKNRADEQYQKELISEILINAPKAKEFCLNFTDENDCIQFIYDRLR
;
A
#
# COMPACT_ATOMS: atom_id res chain seq x y z
N MET A 1 -9.91 -22.04 9.74
CA MET A 1 -10.78 -21.08 10.46
C MET A 1 -11.75 -20.50 9.44
N ASP A 2 -13.04 -20.35 9.74
CA ASP A 2 -13.99 -19.67 8.84
C ASP A 2 -13.66 -18.17 8.70
N PHE A 3 -13.94 -17.57 7.53
CA PHE A 3 -13.60 -16.19 7.22
C PHE A 3 -14.24 -15.17 8.16
N ASN A 4 -15.51 -15.33 8.56
CA ASN A 4 -16.17 -14.39 9.46
C ASN A 4 -15.52 -14.42 10.85
N ASN A 5 -15.18 -15.62 11.32
CA ASN A 5 -14.45 -15.80 12.57
C ASN A 5 -13.03 -15.21 12.48
N PHE A 6 -12.37 -15.35 11.32
CA PHE A 6 -11.08 -14.72 11.06
C PHE A 6 -11.18 -13.19 11.16
N LEU A 7 -12.10 -12.54 10.42
CA LEU A 7 -12.22 -11.07 10.46
C LEU A 7 -12.49 -10.54 11.87
N ASN A 8 -13.37 -11.21 12.63
CA ASN A 8 -13.73 -10.77 13.98
C ASN A 8 -12.57 -10.86 14.98
N LYS A 9 -11.72 -11.90 14.87
CA LYS A 9 -10.63 -12.15 15.82
C LYS A 9 -9.27 -11.65 15.37
N ALA A 10 -9.08 -11.41 14.08
CA ALA A 10 -7.79 -11.03 13.53
C ALA A 10 -7.28 -9.73 14.16
N THR A 11 -6.02 -9.78 14.56
CA THR A 11 -5.24 -8.58 14.89
C THR A 11 -4.95 -7.79 13.61
N LEU A 12 -4.48 -6.55 13.74
CA LEU A 12 -4.03 -5.77 12.59
C LEU A 12 -2.92 -6.52 11.81
N ASN A 13 -1.97 -7.13 12.53
CA ASN A 13 -0.87 -7.91 11.95
C ASN A 13 -1.39 -9.11 11.16
N ALA A 14 -2.37 -9.85 11.69
CA ALA A 14 -3.01 -10.96 10.98
C ALA A 14 -3.65 -10.52 9.66
N LEU A 15 -4.38 -9.39 9.68
CA LEU A 15 -5.03 -8.86 8.47
C LEU A 15 -4.01 -8.38 7.44
N LEU A 16 -2.97 -7.64 7.85
CA LEU A 16 -1.89 -7.18 6.98
C LEU A 16 -1.14 -8.37 6.35
N VAL A 17 -0.83 -9.38 7.16
CA VAL A 17 -0.18 -10.61 6.69
C VAL A 17 -1.09 -11.38 5.72
N ALA A 18 -2.40 -11.43 5.97
CA ALA A 18 -3.36 -12.03 5.04
C ALA A 18 -3.41 -11.27 3.72
N PHE A 19 -3.54 -9.94 3.75
CA PHE A 19 -3.54 -9.10 2.55
C PHE A 19 -2.28 -9.28 1.70
N ALA A 20 -1.12 -9.38 2.35
CA ALA A 20 0.15 -9.47 1.65
C ALA A 20 0.54 -10.89 1.22
N ASN A 21 0.03 -11.96 1.86
CA ASN A 21 0.55 -13.32 1.69
C ASN A 21 -0.50 -14.41 1.50
N ALA A 22 -1.80 -14.08 1.51
CA ALA A 22 -2.84 -15.04 1.20
C ALA A 22 -2.87 -15.39 -0.29
N LYS A 23 -3.22 -16.64 -0.59
CA LYS A 23 -3.49 -17.11 -1.95
C LYS A 23 -4.70 -18.06 -1.94
N PRO A 24 -5.56 -18.04 -2.96
CA PRO A 24 -6.70 -18.96 -3.04
C PRO A 24 -6.25 -20.42 -3.12
N ILE A 25 -7.04 -21.30 -2.53
CA ILE A 25 -6.90 -22.76 -2.53
C ILE A 25 -8.25 -23.42 -2.78
N THR A 26 -8.20 -24.62 -3.39
CA THR A 26 -9.38 -25.48 -3.60
C THR A 26 -9.29 -26.80 -2.82
N LYS A 27 -8.15 -27.05 -2.16
CA LYS A 27 -7.91 -28.23 -1.33
C LYS A 27 -7.13 -27.81 -0.07
N PRO A 28 -7.45 -28.38 1.12
CA PRO A 28 -8.46 -29.42 1.37
C PRO A 28 -9.91 -28.92 1.35
N PHE A 29 -10.12 -27.61 1.30
CA PHE A 29 -11.42 -26.95 1.17
C PHE A 29 -11.26 -25.71 0.27
N ILE A 30 -12.37 -25.04 -0.07
CA ILE A 30 -12.34 -23.77 -0.81
C ILE A 30 -12.07 -22.61 0.15
N GLY A 31 -11.03 -21.82 -0.14
CA GLY A 31 -10.69 -20.67 0.67
C GLY A 31 -9.32 -20.10 0.35
N PHE A 32 -8.61 -19.64 1.38
CA PHE A 32 -7.33 -18.96 1.27
C PHE A 32 -6.32 -19.58 2.24
N VAL A 33 -5.06 -19.61 1.81
CA VAL A 33 -3.93 -19.97 2.68
C VAL A 33 -2.98 -18.78 2.78
N ILE A 34 -2.65 -18.40 4.01
CA ILE A 34 -1.50 -17.54 4.28
C ILE A 34 -0.29 -18.47 4.36
N GLU A 35 0.70 -18.27 3.48
CA GLU A 35 1.86 -19.16 3.40
C GLU A 35 3.17 -18.38 3.47
N SER A 36 4.07 -18.83 4.34
CA SER A 36 5.48 -18.48 4.29
C SER A 36 6.30 -19.72 3.95
N SER A 37 7.20 -19.57 2.97
CA SER A 37 8.20 -20.59 2.64
C SER A 37 9.48 -19.91 2.19
N TYR A 38 10.60 -20.54 2.52
CA TYR A 38 11.94 -20.08 2.15
C TYR A 38 12.87 -21.29 2.08
N LYS A 39 13.92 -21.15 1.26
CA LYS A 39 14.91 -22.19 0.97
C LYS A 39 16.27 -21.76 1.48
N ASN A 40 17.20 -22.71 1.56
CA ASN A 40 18.60 -22.41 1.86
C ASN A 40 19.11 -21.36 0.86
N SER A 41 19.85 -20.40 1.37
CA SER A 41 20.43 -19.29 0.61
C SER A 41 21.94 -19.40 0.67
N ALA A 42 22.62 -19.16 -0.45
CA ALA A 42 24.07 -19.05 -0.48
C ALA A 42 24.59 -17.88 0.39
N TYR A 43 23.71 -16.93 0.73
CA TYR A 43 23.99 -15.80 1.60
C TYR A 43 23.67 -16.08 3.08
N SER A 44 23.24 -17.29 3.43
CA SER A 44 22.89 -17.64 4.80
C SER A 44 24.12 -18.03 5.62
N PRO A 45 24.26 -17.51 6.85
CA PRO A 45 25.31 -17.96 7.76
C PRO A 45 25.01 -19.34 8.38
N ILE A 46 23.77 -19.81 8.28
CA ILE A 46 23.28 -21.02 8.95
C ILE A 46 22.48 -21.89 7.97
N GLU A 47 22.51 -23.20 8.18
CA GLU A 47 21.65 -24.14 7.47
C GLU A 47 20.21 -24.08 8.02
N LEU A 48 19.20 -24.26 7.15
CA LEU A 48 17.81 -24.42 7.59
C LEU A 48 17.59 -25.82 8.17
N THR A 49 17.56 -25.89 9.49
CA THR A 49 17.18 -27.07 10.27
C THR A 49 15.68 -27.06 10.61
N ASP A 50 15.16 -28.22 11.01
CA ASP A 50 13.77 -28.33 11.48
C ASP A 50 13.50 -27.46 12.71
N ASP A 51 14.48 -27.31 13.61
CA ASP A 51 14.39 -26.42 14.77
C ASP A 51 14.18 -24.95 14.36
N ILE A 52 14.88 -24.48 13.32
CA ILE A 52 14.70 -23.12 12.78
C ILE A 52 13.30 -22.97 12.18
N TYR A 53 12.79 -23.99 11.48
CA TYR A 53 11.42 -23.97 10.99
C TYR A 53 10.40 -23.92 12.14
N GLN A 54 10.57 -24.74 13.20
CA GLN A 54 9.68 -24.71 14.35
C GLN A 54 9.70 -23.36 15.08
N GLN A 55 10.90 -22.81 15.30
CA GLN A 55 11.06 -21.49 15.94
C GLN A 55 10.42 -20.39 15.11
N ASN A 56 10.67 -20.34 13.80
CA ASN A 56 10.03 -19.33 12.93
C ASN A 56 8.51 -19.51 12.86
N ASN A 57 8.00 -20.75 12.94
CA ASN A 57 6.56 -20.98 13.01
C ASN A 57 5.96 -20.39 14.31
N GLN A 58 6.63 -20.57 15.44
CA GLN A 58 6.22 -19.98 16.72
C GLN A 58 6.24 -18.45 16.67
N LEU A 59 7.32 -17.85 16.16
CA LEU A 59 7.45 -16.40 16.00
C LEU A 59 6.37 -15.82 15.09
N LEU A 60 6.08 -16.48 13.97
CA LEU A 60 5.02 -16.07 13.05
C LEU A 60 3.64 -16.15 13.71
N SER A 61 3.36 -17.23 14.44
CA SER A 61 2.11 -17.38 15.20
C SER A 61 1.97 -16.29 16.28
N GLN A 62 3.03 -15.96 17.00
CA GLN A 62 3.04 -14.90 18.01
C GLN A 62 2.81 -13.52 17.38
N PHE A 63 3.52 -13.20 16.29
CA PHE A 63 3.41 -11.91 15.61
C PHE A 63 2.01 -11.64 15.07
N THR A 64 1.35 -12.68 14.54
CA THR A 64 0.02 -12.57 13.92
C THR A 64 -1.11 -12.86 14.90
N ASN A 65 -0.83 -13.54 16.01
CA ASN A 65 -1.83 -14.20 16.86
C ASN A 65 -2.71 -15.20 16.06
N LEU A 66 -2.12 -15.89 15.07
CA LEU A 66 -2.75 -16.95 14.30
C LEU A 66 -2.03 -18.27 14.56
N ASP A 67 -2.78 -19.37 14.59
CA ASP A 67 -2.22 -20.71 14.83
C ASP A 67 -1.62 -21.28 13.53
N PHE A 68 -0.47 -20.76 13.10
CA PHE A 68 0.25 -21.31 11.95
C PHE A 68 0.71 -22.74 12.23
N ARG A 69 0.57 -23.60 11.21
CA ARG A 69 1.04 -24.98 11.26
C ARG A 69 2.14 -25.20 10.24
N LEU A 70 3.13 -26.00 10.64
CA LEU A 70 4.21 -26.41 9.77
C LEU A 70 3.76 -27.61 8.93
N ASN A 71 3.80 -27.47 7.61
CA ASN A 71 3.52 -28.54 6.65
C ASN A 71 4.76 -28.75 5.77
N GLY A 72 5.61 -29.69 6.17
CA GLY A 72 6.97 -29.82 5.63
C GLY A 72 7.76 -28.53 5.88
N LYS A 73 8.19 -27.85 4.80
CA LYS A 73 8.99 -26.61 4.87
C LYS A 73 8.15 -25.32 4.70
N LYS A 74 6.84 -25.42 4.95
CA LYS A 74 5.89 -24.32 4.75
C LYS A 74 5.15 -24.01 6.05
N HIS A 75 5.11 -22.73 6.42
CA HIS A 75 4.26 -22.23 7.48
C HIS A 75 2.92 -21.85 6.86
N GLN A 76 1.83 -22.48 7.31
CA GLN A 76 0.53 -22.32 6.70
C GLN A 76 -0.53 -21.98 7.75
N PHE A 77 -1.38 -21.01 7.42
CA PHE A 77 -2.63 -20.75 8.11
C PHE A 77 -3.78 -20.72 7.10
N PHE A 78 -4.86 -21.39 7.45
CA PHE A 78 -5.92 -21.79 6.53
C PHE A 78 -7.25 -21.08 6.88
N ILE A 79 -7.77 -20.31 5.93
CA ILE A 79 -9.00 -19.55 6.04
C ILE A 79 -10.03 -20.12 5.07
N GLN A 80 -11.10 -20.71 5.59
CA GLN A 80 -12.20 -21.23 4.79
C GLN A 80 -13.11 -20.08 4.37
N SER A 81 -13.41 -20.00 3.08
CA SER A 81 -14.18 -18.91 2.49
C SER A 81 -14.64 -19.31 1.09
N ASP A 82 -15.89 -19.00 0.75
CA ASP A 82 -16.44 -19.11 -0.60
C ASP A 82 -16.31 -17.80 -1.41
N LEU A 83 -15.91 -16.71 -0.76
CA LEU A 83 -15.65 -15.41 -1.39
C LEU A 83 -14.70 -15.49 -2.60
N SER A 84 -14.97 -14.62 -3.58
CA SER A 84 -14.01 -14.34 -4.65
C SER A 84 -12.74 -13.69 -4.09
N CYS A 85 -11.65 -13.70 -4.87
CA CYS A 85 -10.41 -13.02 -4.46
C CYS A 85 -10.65 -11.53 -4.18
N ASP A 86 -11.39 -10.85 -5.05
CA ASP A 86 -11.66 -9.42 -4.90
C ASP A 86 -12.45 -9.12 -3.62
N ASP A 87 -13.51 -9.89 -3.34
CA ASP A 87 -14.32 -9.69 -2.13
C ASP A 87 -13.52 -10.00 -0.86
N PHE A 88 -12.73 -11.08 -0.87
CA PHE A 88 -11.87 -11.44 0.24
C PHE A 88 -10.88 -10.31 0.57
N PHE A 89 -10.13 -9.82 -0.43
CA PHE A 89 -9.12 -8.78 -0.21
C PHE A 89 -9.75 -7.42 0.09
N ALA A 90 -10.92 -7.10 -0.47
CA ALA A 90 -11.64 -5.87 -0.14
C ALA A 90 -12.11 -5.87 1.33
N LEU A 91 -12.67 -6.98 1.82
CA LEU A 91 -13.11 -7.10 3.22
C LEU A 91 -11.93 -7.13 4.20
N VAL A 92 -10.83 -7.80 3.85
CA VAL A 92 -9.59 -7.75 4.64
C VAL A 92 -9.05 -6.32 4.69
N TYR A 93 -8.96 -5.63 3.56
CA TYR A 93 -8.50 -4.25 3.47
C TYR A 93 -9.37 -3.30 4.30
N LYS A 94 -10.70 -3.41 4.22
CA LYS A 94 -11.63 -2.63 5.06
C LYS A 94 -11.31 -2.81 6.55
N ASN A 95 -11.10 -4.04 7.01
CA ASN A 95 -10.77 -4.32 8.40
C ASN A 95 -9.37 -3.82 8.81
N ILE A 96 -8.42 -3.79 7.87
CA ILE A 96 -7.11 -3.15 8.07
C ILE A 96 -7.30 -1.66 8.36
N LEU A 97 -8.12 -0.96 7.57
CA LEU A 97 -8.39 0.47 7.79
C LEU A 97 -9.04 0.72 9.15
N ILE A 98 -10.07 -0.04 9.51
CA ILE A 98 -10.76 0.12 10.78
C ILE A 98 -9.77 -0.04 11.95
N LYS A 99 -8.99 -1.12 12.00
CA LYS A 99 -8.05 -1.36 13.10
C LYS A 99 -6.84 -0.42 13.06
N GLY A 100 -6.35 -0.09 11.86
CA GLY A 100 -5.23 0.82 11.64
C GLY A 100 -5.51 2.25 12.10
N SER A 101 -6.77 2.69 12.10
CA SER A 101 -7.17 4.05 12.50
C SER A 101 -6.77 4.47 13.92
N THR A 102 -6.46 3.49 14.77
CA THR A 102 -6.09 3.67 16.17
C THR A 102 -4.59 3.60 16.42
N ILE A 103 -3.79 3.40 15.37
CA ILE A 103 -2.34 3.15 15.44
C ILE A 103 -1.58 4.34 14.88
N ASP A 104 -0.48 4.75 15.53
CA ASP A 104 0.43 5.77 15.01
C ASP A 104 0.90 5.45 13.58
N ASN A 105 1.08 6.49 12.75
CA ASN A 105 1.44 6.32 11.35
C ASN A 105 2.77 5.61 11.13
N ASP A 106 3.79 5.91 11.93
CA ASP A 106 5.10 5.30 11.74
C ASP A 106 5.08 3.83 12.17
N GLU A 107 4.34 3.52 13.23
CA GLU A 107 4.09 2.12 13.60
C GLU A 107 3.25 1.39 12.54
N PHE A 108 2.21 2.03 11.99
CA PHE A 108 1.39 1.42 10.95
C PHE A 108 2.19 1.16 9.66
N SER A 109 2.97 2.14 9.23
CA SER A 109 3.96 2.05 8.15
C SER A 109 4.91 0.86 8.34
N LYS A 110 5.48 0.74 9.55
CA LYS A 110 6.34 -0.39 9.94
C LYS A 110 5.61 -1.73 9.85
N LEU A 111 4.40 -1.84 10.39
CA LEU A 111 3.61 -3.08 10.38
C LEU A 111 3.25 -3.51 8.96
N ILE A 112 2.92 -2.57 8.07
CA ILE A 112 2.72 -2.83 6.64
C ILE A 112 3.99 -3.46 6.06
N LEU A 113 5.14 -2.80 6.17
CA LEU A 113 6.38 -3.25 5.57
C LEU A 113 6.84 -4.62 6.11
N LEU A 114 6.74 -4.85 7.42
CA LEU A 114 7.06 -6.15 8.02
C LEU A 114 6.11 -7.25 7.51
N SER A 115 4.81 -6.98 7.44
CA SER A 115 3.82 -7.98 6.98
C SER A 115 4.02 -8.38 5.52
N PHE A 116 4.43 -7.43 4.66
CA PHE A 116 4.76 -7.72 3.26
C PHE A 116 6.06 -8.52 3.12
N PHE A 117 7.12 -8.11 3.80
CA PHE A 117 8.47 -8.61 3.49
C PHE A 117 8.98 -9.72 4.42
N ALA A 118 8.44 -9.88 5.63
CA ALA A 118 8.94 -10.88 6.58
C ALA A 118 8.71 -12.32 6.10
N LEU A 119 7.53 -12.62 5.54
CA LEU A 119 7.14 -13.99 5.21
C LEU A 119 7.75 -14.48 3.89
N ARG A 120 7.59 -13.71 2.80
CA ARG A 120 7.99 -14.12 1.45
C ARG A 120 9.03 -13.20 0.80
N GLY A 121 9.39 -12.08 1.45
CA GLY A 121 10.44 -11.18 0.97
C GLY A 121 11.81 -11.85 0.87
N SER A 122 12.60 -11.47 -0.12
CA SER A 122 13.94 -12.02 -0.36
C SER A 122 14.93 -10.91 -0.79
N PRO A 123 16.18 -10.93 -0.29
CA PRO A 123 17.15 -9.88 -0.58
C PRO A 123 17.82 -10.11 -1.94
N ASP A 124 17.79 -9.07 -2.76
CA ASP A 124 18.63 -8.91 -3.93
C ASP A 124 19.78 -7.97 -3.57
N PHE A 125 20.89 -8.57 -3.14
CA PHE A 125 22.10 -7.85 -2.79
C PHE A 125 22.78 -7.18 -3.99
N LYS A 126 22.47 -7.57 -5.23
CA LYS A 126 23.03 -6.91 -6.42
C LYS A 126 22.29 -5.61 -6.71
N LEU A 127 20.96 -5.68 -6.79
CA LEU A 127 20.10 -4.56 -7.16
C LEU A 127 19.65 -3.67 -5.99
N ASN A 128 20.08 -3.98 -4.75
CA ASN A 128 19.73 -3.23 -3.55
C ASN A 128 18.21 -3.21 -3.27
N PHE A 129 17.53 -4.33 -3.49
CA PHE A 129 16.10 -4.46 -3.21
C PHE A 129 15.80 -5.64 -2.32
N TYR A 130 14.85 -5.48 -1.41
CA TYR A 130 14.15 -6.57 -0.75
C TYR A 130 12.82 -6.76 -1.48
N SER A 131 12.61 -7.93 -2.07
CA SER A 131 11.58 -8.15 -3.09
C SER A 131 10.56 -9.21 -2.67
N LEU A 132 9.29 -8.95 -2.95
CA LEU A 132 8.15 -9.84 -2.76
C LEU A 132 7.45 -10.05 -4.12
N ASP A 133 7.22 -11.31 -4.49
CA ASP A 133 6.41 -11.64 -5.67
C ASP A 133 4.92 -11.48 -5.36
N LEU A 134 4.20 -10.72 -6.21
CA LEU A 134 2.74 -10.58 -6.18
C LEU A 134 2.10 -11.68 -7.03
N PRO A 135 1.45 -12.71 -6.45
CA PRO A 135 0.94 -13.83 -7.21
C PRO A 135 -0.12 -13.39 -8.24
N ARG A 136 0.08 -13.69 -9.54
CA ARG A 136 -0.86 -13.30 -10.60
C ARG A 136 -2.32 -13.71 -10.34
N GLN A 137 -2.54 -14.83 -9.65
CA GLN A 137 -3.87 -15.30 -9.28
C GLN A 137 -4.66 -14.38 -8.32
N ILE A 138 -3.99 -13.44 -7.62
CA ILE A 138 -4.66 -12.48 -6.73
C ILE A 138 -4.60 -11.04 -7.25
N VAL A 139 -3.72 -10.75 -8.21
CA VAL A 139 -3.49 -9.37 -8.68
C VAL A 139 -4.61 -8.98 -9.64
N SER A 140 -5.63 -8.33 -9.10
CA SER A 140 -6.70 -7.67 -9.84
C SER A 140 -6.56 -6.15 -9.78
N LYS A 141 -7.39 -5.42 -10.53
CA LYS A 141 -7.46 -3.95 -10.44
C LYS A 141 -7.83 -3.51 -9.02
N ASN A 142 -8.80 -4.17 -8.41
CA ASN A 142 -9.25 -3.91 -7.04
C ASN A 142 -8.15 -4.18 -6.02
N TYR A 143 -7.42 -5.29 -6.16
CA TYR A 143 -6.27 -5.59 -5.31
C TYR A 143 -5.17 -4.53 -5.41
N LEU A 144 -4.82 -4.10 -6.63
CA LEU A 144 -3.81 -3.07 -6.86
C LEU A 144 -4.24 -1.70 -6.32
N ASP A 145 -5.52 -1.33 -6.47
CA ASP A 145 -6.04 -0.09 -5.91
C ASP A 145 -5.97 -0.13 -4.37
N ASN A 146 -6.29 -1.26 -3.73
CA ASN A 146 -6.12 -1.42 -2.28
C ASN A 146 -4.64 -1.42 -1.86
N LEU A 147 -3.76 -2.06 -2.64
CA LEU A 147 -2.31 -2.03 -2.42
C LEU A 147 -1.76 -0.61 -2.52
N PHE A 148 -2.22 0.16 -3.51
CA PHE A 148 -1.85 1.56 -3.69
C PHE A 148 -2.25 2.38 -2.48
N LYS A 149 -3.52 2.33 -2.09
CA LYS A 149 -4.05 3.06 -0.93
C LYS A 149 -3.30 2.67 0.34
N LEU A 150 -3.08 1.38 0.58
CA LEU A 150 -2.31 0.90 1.73
C LEU A 150 -0.87 1.42 1.70
N SER A 151 -0.22 1.41 0.53
CA SER A 151 1.16 1.90 0.37
C SER A 151 1.28 3.38 0.68
N THR A 152 0.22 4.19 0.50
CA THR A 152 0.27 5.62 0.86
C THR A 152 0.46 5.88 2.36
N ASN A 153 0.24 4.88 3.23
CA ASN A 153 0.61 4.96 4.65
C ASN A 153 2.10 4.75 4.91
N VAL A 154 2.89 4.34 3.92
CA VAL A 154 4.33 4.10 4.11
C VAL A 154 5.06 5.45 4.16
N SER A 155 5.80 5.67 5.25
CA SER A 155 6.42 6.96 5.60
C SER A 155 7.37 7.48 4.50
N ASP A 156 8.05 6.60 3.77
CA ASP A 156 8.91 6.97 2.64
C ASP A 156 8.66 6.12 1.39
N LEU A 157 7.72 6.58 0.57
CA LEU A 157 7.37 5.98 -0.72
C LEU A 157 8.53 5.89 -1.72
N ARG A 158 9.59 6.71 -1.56
CA ARG A 158 10.75 6.69 -2.47
C ARG A 158 11.54 5.38 -2.35
N GLN A 159 11.40 4.71 -1.23
CA GLN A 159 12.06 3.43 -0.98
C GLN A 159 11.32 2.26 -1.63
N LEU A 160 10.06 2.46 -2.05
CA LEU A 160 9.27 1.43 -2.71
C LEU A 160 9.52 1.40 -4.21
N ASN A 161 9.39 0.22 -4.81
CA ASN A 161 9.50 0.02 -6.24
C ASN A 161 8.55 -1.10 -6.70
N LEU A 162 8.01 -0.97 -7.91
CA LEU A 162 7.24 -2.02 -8.58
C LEU A 162 7.98 -2.47 -9.83
N ASN A 163 8.32 -3.75 -9.91
CA ASN A 163 9.03 -4.31 -11.05
C ASN A 163 8.14 -5.23 -11.87
N PHE A 164 7.75 -4.73 -13.04
CA PHE A 164 6.90 -5.43 -14.01
C PHE A 164 7.72 -6.55 -14.64
N ARG A 165 7.40 -7.80 -14.35
CA ARG A 165 8.09 -8.95 -14.95
C ARG A 165 7.53 -9.27 -16.33
N GLU A 166 6.28 -8.91 -16.57
CA GLU A 166 5.49 -9.06 -17.79
C GLU A 166 6.11 -8.31 -18.98
N LEU A 167 6.88 -7.24 -18.71
CA LEU A 167 7.57 -6.47 -19.75
C LEU A 167 9.02 -6.92 -19.99
N GLN A 168 9.48 -7.97 -19.30
CA GLN A 168 10.85 -8.48 -19.45
C GLN A 168 10.91 -9.55 -20.55
N GLU A 169 12.03 -9.61 -21.27
CA GLU A 169 12.22 -10.52 -22.40
C GLU A 169 11.89 -11.98 -22.07
N GLN A 170 12.35 -12.47 -20.91
CA GLN A 170 12.06 -13.82 -20.43
C GLN A 170 10.56 -14.13 -20.30
N PHE A 171 9.74 -13.13 -20.01
CA PHE A 171 8.29 -13.29 -19.93
C PHE A 171 7.68 -13.27 -21.34
N ILE A 172 8.14 -12.36 -22.20
CA ILE A 172 7.66 -12.19 -23.58
C ILE A 172 7.95 -13.44 -24.42
N THR A 173 9.11 -14.05 -24.23
CA THR A 173 9.53 -15.27 -24.95
C THR A 173 8.95 -16.55 -24.36
N GLY A 174 8.25 -16.46 -23.22
CA GLY A 174 7.70 -17.61 -22.50
C GLY A 174 8.75 -18.47 -21.78
N GLU A 175 10.03 -18.04 -21.73
CA GLU A 175 11.10 -18.76 -21.03
C GLU A 175 10.84 -18.84 -19.53
N ASN A 176 10.40 -17.73 -18.93
CA ASN A 176 10.08 -17.66 -17.51
C ASN A 176 9.05 -16.57 -17.20
N GLU A 177 7.81 -17.01 -16.96
CA GLU A 177 6.75 -16.09 -16.59
C GLU A 177 6.76 -15.75 -15.09
N ARG A 178 7.68 -14.88 -14.69
CA ARG A 178 7.76 -14.45 -13.30
C ARG A 178 6.64 -13.48 -12.94
N ASN A 179 6.24 -13.48 -11.68
CA ASN A 179 5.26 -12.54 -11.14
C ASN A 179 5.85 -11.13 -10.99
N THR A 180 5.03 -10.08 -11.18
CA THR A 180 5.39 -8.71 -10.78
C THR A 180 5.87 -8.68 -9.33
N GLN A 181 6.89 -7.86 -9.06
CA GLN A 181 7.50 -7.77 -7.74
C GLN A 181 7.23 -6.42 -7.08
N PHE A 182 6.68 -6.47 -5.87
CA PHE A 182 6.68 -5.35 -4.94
C PHE A 182 8.00 -5.34 -4.17
N ARG A 183 8.71 -4.21 -4.18
CA ARG A 183 10.09 -4.11 -3.70
C ARG A 183 10.25 -2.92 -2.77
N ILE A 184 11.20 -3.03 -1.85
CA ILE A 184 11.70 -1.94 -1.02
C ILE A 184 13.22 -1.86 -1.11
N ASN A 185 13.80 -0.67 -0.97
CA ASN A 185 15.25 -0.47 -0.90
C ASN A 185 15.84 -1.33 0.24
N LEU A 186 16.79 -2.20 -0.10
CA LEU A 186 17.34 -3.19 0.85
C LEU A 186 18.09 -2.52 2.00
N ARG A 187 18.87 -1.47 1.71
CA ARG A 187 19.57 -0.70 2.73
C ARG A 187 18.59 -0.06 3.71
N TYR A 188 17.58 0.62 3.19
CA TYR A 188 16.54 1.23 4.02
C TYR A 188 15.83 0.18 4.88
N PHE A 189 15.44 -0.96 4.30
CA PHE A 189 14.75 -2.00 5.05
C PHE A 189 15.62 -2.58 6.18
N TYR A 190 16.91 -2.80 5.89
CA TYR A 190 17.85 -3.29 6.89
C TYR A 190 18.02 -2.32 8.07
N ASP A 191 18.26 -1.04 7.79
CA ASP A 191 18.49 -0.03 8.82
C ASP A 191 17.27 0.17 9.75
N ASN A 192 16.05 -0.01 9.22
CA ASN A 192 14.82 0.29 9.95
C ASN A 192 14.11 -0.94 10.53
N PHE A 193 14.27 -2.14 9.94
CA PHE A 193 13.40 -3.29 10.25
C PHE A 193 14.14 -4.60 10.51
N SER A 194 15.47 -4.67 10.41
CA SER A 194 16.19 -5.95 10.54
C SER A 194 16.07 -6.59 11.94
N ASP A 195 15.98 -5.78 12.99
CA ASP A 195 15.77 -6.25 14.36
C ASP A 195 14.33 -6.69 14.62
N ASP A 196 13.34 -5.95 14.11
CA ASP A 196 11.94 -6.38 14.20
C ASP A 196 11.67 -7.62 13.35
N LEU A 197 12.35 -7.77 12.21
CA LEU A 197 12.30 -8.99 11.40
C LEU A 197 12.73 -10.22 12.20
N ALA A 198 13.70 -10.09 13.12
CA ALA A 198 14.14 -11.21 13.95
C ALA A 198 13.03 -11.77 14.86
N LYS A 199 12.04 -10.94 15.20
CA LYS A 199 10.87 -11.32 16.01
C LYS A 199 9.80 -12.06 15.21
N ILE A 200 9.94 -12.15 13.89
CA ILE A 200 8.95 -12.76 12.97
C ILE A 200 9.59 -13.92 12.19
N ASN A 201 10.80 -13.69 11.68
CA ASN A 201 11.55 -14.65 10.88
C ASN A 201 13.05 -14.52 11.18
N LEU A 202 13.52 -15.32 12.13
CA LEU A 202 14.91 -15.33 12.59
C LEU A 202 15.88 -15.65 11.45
N PHE A 203 15.52 -16.62 10.59
CA PHE A 203 16.37 -17.05 9.48
C PHE A 203 16.68 -15.90 8.52
N LYS A 204 15.65 -15.15 8.11
CA LYS A 204 15.83 -14.03 7.20
C LYS A 204 16.55 -12.85 7.85
N SER A 205 16.30 -12.59 9.13
CA SER A 205 17.06 -11.59 9.87
C SER A 205 18.55 -11.95 9.91
N ASN A 206 18.89 -13.22 10.13
CA ASN A 206 20.28 -13.69 10.12
C ASN A 206 20.95 -13.51 8.75
N ILE A 207 20.24 -13.76 7.64
CA ILE A 207 20.74 -13.45 6.29
C ILE A 207 21.10 -11.96 6.17
N LEU A 208 20.20 -11.06 6.58
CA LEU A 208 20.47 -9.62 6.48
C LEU A 208 21.64 -9.18 7.37
N LYS A 209 21.69 -9.66 8.61
CA LYS A 209 22.73 -9.32 9.58
C LYS A 209 24.09 -9.86 9.17
N HIS A 210 24.17 -11.09 8.65
CA HIS A 210 25.42 -11.66 8.13
C HIS A 210 25.99 -10.85 6.96
N ASN A 211 25.11 -10.34 6.09
CA ASN A 211 25.50 -9.55 4.92
C ASN A 211 25.48 -8.04 5.19
N ALA A 212 25.49 -7.61 6.46
CA ALA A 212 25.36 -6.21 6.85
C ALA A 212 26.41 -5.31 6.21
N ASN A 213 27.67 -5.76 6.09
CA ASN A 213 28.74 -4.98 5.47
C ASN A 213 28.43 -4.68 4.00
N LEU A 214 27.89 -5.66 3.26
CA LEU A 214 27.50 -5.48 1.85
C LEU A 214 26.27 -4.57 1.71
N ILE A 215 25.34 -4.63 2.67
CA ILE A 215 24.16 -3.76 2.66
C ILE A 215 24.57 -2.33 2.98
N LYS A 216 25.45 -2.14 3.98
CA LYS A 216 25.86 -0.81 4.49
C LYS A 216 26.69 0.02 3.51
N THR A 217 27.20 -0.56 2.42
CA THR A 217 27.84 0.20 1.33
C THR A 217 26.85 0.73 0.30
N LYS A 218 25.57 0.33 0.39
CA LYS A 218 24.54 0.71 -0.59
C LYS A 218 23.84 2.00 -0.20
N ASN A 219 23.30 2.67 -1.21
CA ASN A 219 22.59 3.93 -1.07
C ASN A 219 21.12 3.74 -0.72
N ILE A 220 20.60 4.62 0.13
CA ILE A 220 19.17 4.82 0.32
C ILE A 220 18.68 5.73 -0.83
N ALA A 221 17.53 5.41 -1.42
CA ALA A 221 17.02 6.15 -2.56
C ALA A 221 16.73 7.61 -2.16
N GLN A 222 17.27 8.57 -2.92
CA GLN A 222 17.08 10.00 -2.69
C GLN A 222 16.03 10.61 -3.64
N GLU A 223 15.97 10.08 -4.87
CA GLU A 223 15.06 10.53 -5.92
C GLU A 223 14.06 9.44 -6.28
N SER A 224 12.84 9.84 -6.63
CA SER A 224 11.79 8.92 -7.06
C SER A 224 11.51 9.06 -8.55
N ARG A 225 11.60 7.96 -9.30
CA ARG A 225 10.60 7.67 -10.34
C ARG A 225 9.41 7.12 -9.57
N THR A 226 8.32 7.89 -9.40
CA THR A 226 7.43 7.68 -8.25
C THR A 226 6.84 6.26 -8.28
N PHE A 227 6.97 5.51 -7.17
CA PHE A 227 6.36 4.19 -7.03
C PHE A 227 4.89 4.20 -7.44
N ILE A 228 4.22 5.33 -7.17
CA ILE A 228 2.85 5.62 -7.57
C ILE A 228 2.67 5.66 -9.09
N GLU A 229 3.50 6.41 -9.84
CA GLU A 229 3.47 6.40 -11.31
C GLU A 229 3.60 4.98 -11.86
N ARG A 230 4.52 4.20 -11.29
CA ARG A 230 4.73 2.80 -11.70
C ARG A 230 3.50 1.95 -11.41
N LEU A 231 2.85 2.13 -10.27
CA LEU A 231 1.64 1.38 -9.92
C LEU A 231 0.46 1.74 -10.83
N ASN A 232 0.20 3.04 -11.02
CA ASN A 232 -0.83 3.52 -11.94
C ASN A 232 -0.57 3.02 -13.37
N PHE A 233 0.67 3.13 -13.84
CA PHE A 233 1.07 2.63 -15.14
C PHE A 233 0.80 1.13 -15.29
N TYR A 234 1.19 0.32 -14.28
CA TYR A 234 0.96 -1.12 -14.29
C TYR A 234 -0.53 -1.45 -14.35
N ARG A 235 -1.35 -0.78 -13.52
CA ARG A 235 -2.81 -0.93 -13.50
C ARG A 235 -3.44 -0.61 -14.85
N ASP A 236 -3.00 0.47 -15.50
CA ASP A 236 -3.67 1.03 -16.67
C ASP A 236 -3.15 0.47 -18.00
N ASN A 237 -1.92 -0.08 -18.04
CA ASN A 237 -1.24 -0.45 -19.29
C ASN A 237 -0.68 -1.87 -19.33
N VAL A 238 -0.52 -2.55 -18.19
CA VAL A 238 0.14 -3.88 -18.13
C VAL A 238 -0.82 -4.96 -17.65
N LEU A 239 -1.60 -4.69 -16.61
CA LEU A 239 -2.51 -5.67 -16.02
C LEU A 239 -3.54 -6.18 -17.04
N ASN A 240 -3.59 -7.50 -17.25
CA ASN A 240 -4.54 -8.19 -18.13
C ASN A 240 -4.57 -7.71 -19.59
N GLN A 241 -3.50 -7.09 -20.07
CA GLN A 241 -3.39 -6.64 -21.45
C GLN A 241 -2.47 -7.55 -22.25
N THR A 242 -2.97 -8.12 -23.35
CA THR A 242 -2.14 -8.74 -24.38
C THR A 242 -1.52 -7.63 -25.20
N LYS A 243 -0.18 -7.54 -25.20
CA LYS A 243 0.57 -6.51 -25.92
C LYS A 243 1.41 -7.14 -27.01
N THR A 244 1.44 -6.50 -28.17
CA THR A 244 2.40 -6.81 -29.24
C THR A 244 3.81 -6.46 -28.81
N GLN A 245 4.82 -7.08 -29.43
CA GLN A 245 6.24 -6.78 -29.17
C GLN A 245 6.56 -5.28 -29.32
N HIS A 246 5.97 -4.64 -30.35
CA HIS A 246 6.12 -3.20 -30.57
C HIS A 246 5.54 -2.35 -29.43
N GLU A 247 4.34 -2.68 -28.94
CA GLU A 247 3.74 -1.97 -27.80
C GLU A 247 4.57 -2.15 -26.53
N ILE A 248 5.13 -3.34 -26.30
CA ILE A 248 6.00 -3.60 -25.15
C ILE A 248 7.29 -2.77 -25.25
N GLU A 249 7.90 -2.66 -26.42
CA GLU A 249 9.07 -1.80 -26.64
C GLU A 249 8.77 -0.32 -26.37
N GLN A 250 7.60 0.18 -26.80
CA GLN A 250 7.17 1.55 -26.49
C GLN A 250 6.93 1.76 -24.98
N LEU A 251 6.28 0.81 -24.31
CA LEU A 251 6.07 0.86 -22.86
C LEU A 251 7.41 0.82 -22.10
N ARG A 252 8.39 0.05 -22.59
CA ARG A 252 9.75 0.01 -22.02
C ARG A 252 10.50 1.33 -22.19
N LYS A 253 10.35 2.01 -23.33
CA LYS A 253 10.89 3.36 -23.56
C LYS A 253 10.28 4.38 -22.60
N ASN A 254 8.94 4.39 -22.47
CA ASN A 254 8.23 5.32 -21.59
C ASN A 254 8.59 5.16 -20.11
N LEU A 255 8.99 3.97 -19.68
CA LEU A 255 9.44 3.68 -18.31
C LEU A 255 10.96 3.93 -18.10
N GLY A 256 11.67 4.33 -19.15
CA GLY A 256 13.11 4.59 -19.13
C GLY A 256 13.95 3.34 -18.93
N PHE A 257 13.58 2.21 -19.54
CA PHE A 257 14.38 0.98 -19.58
C PHE A 257 15.41 0.97 -20.75
N ILE A 258 15.31 1.92 -21.68
CA ILE A 258 16.32 2.17 -22.72
C ILE A 258 16.99 3.49 -22.35
N TYR A 259 18.30 3.45 -22.15
CA TYR A 259 19.09 4.67 -21.91
C TYR A 259 19.27 5.37 -23.27
N ASP A 260 18.56 6.47 -23.48
CA ASP A 260 19.01 7.54 -24.37
C ASP A 260 19.63 8.62 -23.46
N ASP A 261 20.90 8.97 -23.73
CA ASP A 261 21.74 9.86 -22.92
C ASP A 261 21.34 11.36 -23.01
N THR A 262 20.06 11.65 -23.20
CA THR A 262 19.54 13.03 -23.18
C THR A 262 18.22 13.06 -22.41
N ILE A 263 18.30 13.17 -21.08
CA ILE A 263 17.15 13.51 -20.25
C ILE A 263 17.34 14.96 -19.81
N ASP A 264 16.45 15.82 -20.31
CA ASP A 264 16.33 17.22 -19.90
C ASP A 264 16.25 17.32 -18.37
N GLU A 265 17.23 18.03 -17.80
CA GLU A 265 17.28 18.41 -16.40
C GLU A 265 16.15 19.38 -16.08
N LYS A 266 14.99 18.89 -15.62
CA LYS A 266 14.05 19.69 -14.83
C LYS A 266 13.54 18.94 -13.61
N THR A 267 14.30 19.13 -12.53
CA THR A 267 13.84 19.27 -11.13
C THR A 267 13.06 18.12 -10.47
N THR A 268 13.80 17.40 -9.63
CA THR A 268 13.44 16.90 -8.30
C THR A 268 12.16 17.45 -7.66
N ARG A 269 11.32 16.57 -7.07
CA ARG A 269 10.65 16.84 -5.77
C ARG A 269 10.06 15.60 -5.09
N ASN A 270 10.37 15.51 -3.80
CA ASN A 270 9.75 14.70 -2.74
C ASN A 270 8.22 14.74 -2.82
N GLN A 271 7.52 13.60 -2.75
CA GLN A 271 6.06 13.60 -2.66
C GLN A 271 5.54 12.68 -1.54
N GLY A 272 5.18 13.29 -0.42
CA GLY A 272 4.17 12.74 0.48
C GLY A 272 2.78 12.84 -0.16
N ILE A 273 1.80 12.12 0.39
CA ILE A 273 0.45 11.96 -0.14
C ILE A 273 -0.27 13.29 -0.48
N VAL A 274 -0.06 14.34 0.31
CA VAL A 274 -0.60 15.70 0.07
C VAL A 274 -0.08 16.31 -1.24
N GLN A 275 1.21 16.10 -1.56
CA GLN A 275 1.79 16.61 -2.81
C GLN A 275 1.24 15.84 -4.02
N TYR A 276 0.98 14.53 -3.86
CA TYR A 276 0.31 13.73 -4.89
C TYR A 276 -1.12 14.23 -5.14
N VAL A 277 -1.93 14.40 -4.09
CA VAL A 277 -3.30 14.94 -4.23
C VAL A 277 -3.28 16.30 -4.91
N ARG A 278 -2.37 17.19 -4.52
CA ARG A 278 -2.18 18.50 -5.17
C ARG A 278 -1.88 18.35 -6.66
N ALA A 279 -0.93 17.49 -7.03
CA ALA A 279 -0.51 17.32 -8.41
C ALA A 279 -1.61 16.72 -9.31
N TYR A 280 -2.28 15.66 -8.86
CA TYR A 280 -3.08 14.80 -9.75
C TYR A 280 -4.60 14.90 -9.58
N PHE A 281 -5.12 15.44 -8.47
CA PHE A 281 -6.58 15.60 -8.34
C PHE A 281 -7.04 16.83 -9.14
N PRO A 282 -8.26 16.83 -9.70
CA PRO A 282 -8.84 18.02 -10.33
C PRO A 282 -8.81 19.23 -9.39
N ASP A 283 -8.55 20.43 -9.92
CA ASP A 283 -8.59 21.65 -9.13
C ASP A 283 -10.04 22.12 -8.96
N GLU A 284 -10.83 21.34 -8.21
CA GLU A 284 -12.21 21.62 -7.85
C GLU A 284 -12.38 21.55 -6.34
N CYS A 285 -13.25 22.40 -5.79
CA CYS A 285 -13.64 22.33 -4.37
C CYS A 285 -14.78 21.33 -4.18
N ALA A 286 -14.55 20.30 -3.37
CA ALA A 286 -15.56 19.28 -3.08
C ALA A 286 -16.82 19.82 -2.38
N CYS A 287 -16.75 20.94 -1.66
CA CYS A 287 -17.90 21.46 -0.89
C CYS A 287 -18.85 22.34 -1.69
N CYS A 288 -18.39 23.06 -2.71
CA CYS A 288 -19.21 24.12 -3.30
C CYS A 288 -18.98 24.34 -4.80
N LYS A 289 -18.38 23.36 -5.49
CA LYS A 289 -18.20 23.41 -6.96
C LYS A 289 -19.51 23.57 -7.73
N ASN A 290 -20.62 23.05 -7.20
CA ASN A 290 -21.93 23.15 -7.82
C ASN A 290 -22.64 24.48 -7.52
N GLN A 291 -22.14 25.26 -6.56
CA GLN A 291 -22.77 26.52 -6.11
C GLN A 291 -22.04 27.75 -6.63
N TYR A 292 -20.71 27.71 -6.69
CA TYR A 292 -19.87 28.86 -7.02
C TYR A 292 -18.75 28.48 -7.98
N ASN A 293 -18.54 29.31 -9.00
CA ASN A 293 -17.42 29.16 -9.91
C ASN A 293 -16.10 29.35 -9.14
N ILE A 294 -15.07 28.57 -9.48
CA ILE A 294 -13.81 28.56 -8.74
C ILE A 294 -13.04 29.88 -8.87
N LYS A 295 -13.24 30.60 -10.00
CA LYS A 295 -12.64 31.91 -10.27
C LYS A 295 -13.05 32.98 -9.26
N ASP A 296 -14.21 32.82 -8.66
CA ASP A 296 -14.80 33.83 -7.78
C ASP A 296 -14.40 33.66 -6.30
N ARG A 297 -13.67 32.57 -5.99
CA ARG A 297 -13.42 32.13 -4.60
C ARG A 297 -12.06 31.48 -4.37
N SER A 298 -11.20 31.50 -5.38
CA SER A 298 -9.82 31.06 -5.30
C SER A 298 -8.96 31.94 -6.23
N PHE A 299 -7.67 31.95 -5.97
CA PHE A 299 -6.66 32.62 -6.79
C PHE A 299 -5.77 31.56 -7.44
N THR A 300 -5.12 31.88 -8.55
CA THR A 300 -4.17 30.95 -9.17
C THR A 300 -2.81 30.98 -8.49
N TYR A 301 -2.07 29.89 -8.57
CA TYR A 301 -0.68 29.87 -8.12
C TYR A 301 0.17 30.82 -8.97
N ARG A 302 1.18 31.44 -8.34
CA ARG A 302 2.13 32.30 -9.04
C ARG A 302 2.78 31.52 -10.19
N HIS A 303 2.65 32.03 -11.42
CA HIS A 303 3.15 31.40 -12.65
C HIS A 303 2.48 30.06 -13.03
N SER A 304 1.20 29.86 -12.68
CA SER A 304 0.43 28.70 -13.08
C SER A 304 -1.04 29.07 -13.34
N ASP A 305 -1.69 28.35 -14.24
CA ASP A 305 -3.13 28.47 -14.48
C ASP A 305 -3.98 27.65 -13.48
N ARG A 306 -3.33 26.98 -12.53
CA ARG A 306 -3.98 26.15 -11.51
C ARG A 306 -4.49 26.99 -10.35
N TYR A 307 -5.70 26.68 -9.86
CA TYR A 307 -6.31 27.34 -8.70
C TYR A 307 -5.72 26.83 -7.38
N TYR A 308 -5.56 27.73 -6.42
CA TYR A 308 -5.14 27.43 -5.06
C TYR A 308 -6.28 26.76 -4.28
N LEU A 309 -6.06 25.50 -3.93
CA LEU A 309 -6.96 24.71 -3.09
C LEU A 309 -6.15 24.05 -1.98
N GLU A 310 -6.82 23.84 -0.85
CA GLU A 310 -6.26 23.22 0.33
C GLU A 310 -6.69 21.75 0.37
N VAL A 311 -5.78 20.88 0.80
CA VAL A 311 -6.08 19.45 0.96
C VAL A 311 -6.67 19.27 2.36
N HIS A 312 -7.84 18.67 2.42
CA HIS A 312 -8.60 18.46 3.65
C HIS A 312 -8.84 16.96 3.88
N HIS A 313 -8.61 16.51 5.11
CA HIS A 313 -9.00 15.18 5.58
C HIS A 313 -10.48 15.18 5.95
N VAL A 314 -11.29 14.36 5.27
CA VAL A 314 -12.73 14.31 5.52
C VAL A 314 -13.01 13.79 6.93
N ILE A 315 -12.38 12.69 7.34
CA ILE A 315 -12.37 12.23 8.73
C ILE A 315 -11.06 12.64 9.38
N SER A 316 -11.12 13.41 10.47
CA SER A 316 -9.96 13.64 11.32
C SER A 316 -9.87 12.56 12.40
N PHE A 317 -8.86 11.70 12.32
CA PHE A 317 -8.56 10.75 13.39
C PHE A 317 -7.85 11.50 14.53
N ALA A 318 -8.40 11.47 15.74
CA ALA A 318 -7.81 12.14 16.91
C ALA A 318 -6.51 11.42 17.33
N SER A 319 -5.48 12.20 17.68
CA SER A 319 -4.06 11.82 17.82
C SER A 319 -3.32 11.53 16.50
N ASP A 320 -2.16 12.17 16.35
CA ASP A 320 -1.15 12.07 15.28
C ASP A 320 -1.40 11.17 14.07
N ARG A 321 -1.81 11.80 12.97
CA ARG A 321 -1.66 11.35 11.58
C ARG A 321 -2.20 9.95 11.19
N THR A 322 -2.75 9.16 12.11
CA THR A 322 -2.90 7.67 12.13
C THR A 322 -3.48 6.98 10.89
N LEU A 323 -4.08 7.69 9.93
CA LEU A 323 -4.50 7.18 8.63
C LEU A 323 -4.51 8.32 7.60
N ASP A 324 -3.32 8.70 7.11
CA ASP A 324 -3.19 9.63 5.98
C ASP A 324 -3.47 8.86 4.67
N GLN A 325 -4.76 8.57 4.42
CA GLN A 325 -5.23 7.79 3.28
C GLN A 325 -5.73 8.69 2.16
N ILE A 326 -5.37 8.33 0.92
CA ILE A 326 -5.70 9.16 -0.24
C ILE A 326 -7.20 9.32 -0.44
N ASP A 327 -7.97 8.28 -0.13
CA ASP A 327 -9.43 8.34 -0.25
C ASP A 327 -10.06 9.17 0.87
N ASN A 328 -9.35 9.47 1.96
CA ASN A 328 -9.80 10.40 3.00
C ASN A 328 -9.50 11.87 2.65
N LEU A 329 -8.87 12.13 1.49
CA LEU A 329 -8.42 13.46 1.11
C LEU A 329 -9.29 14.06 0.01
N VAL A 330 -9.68 15.32 0.20
CA VAL A 330 -10.37 16.12 -0.81
C VAL A 330 -9.69 17.48 -0.97
N LYS A 331 -9.91 18.12 -2.11
CA LYS A 331 -9.53 19.53 -2.33
C LYS A 331 -10.70 20.44 -1.98
N VAL A 332 -10.42 21.50 -1.23
CA VAL A 332 -11.40 22.51 -0.82
C VAL A 332 -10.82 23.92 -1.01
N CYS A 333 -11.67 24.92 -1.27
CA CYS A 333 -11.18 26.30 -1.32
C CYS A 333 -10.92 26.81 0.12
N PRO A 334 -10.09 27.86 0.28
CA PRO A 334 -9.71 28.37 1.60
C PRO A 334 -10.92 28.71 2.49
N THR A 335 -11.98 29.27 1.89
CA THR A 335 -13.22 29.60 2.61
C THR A 335 -13.91 28.35 3.16
N CYS A 336 -14.13 27.32 2.33
CA CYS A 336 -14.75 26.07 2.78
C CYS A 336 -13.87 25.33 3.78
N HIS A 337 -12.54 25.32 3.58
CA HIS A 337 -11.62 24.68 4.52
C HIS A 337 -11.69 25.32 5.91
N ARG A 338 -11.76 26.66 5.96
CA ARG A 338 -11.91 27.40 7.22
C ARG A 338 -13.26 27.13 7.87
N ALA A 339 -14.33 27.02 7.09
CA ALA A 339 -15.67 26.69 7.59
C ALA A 339 -15.73 25.26 8.15
N LEU A 340 -14.98 24.30 7.59
CA LEU A 340 -14.92 22.90 8.05
C LEU A 340 -14.05 22.70 9.31
N SER A 341 -13.47 23.75 9.88
CA SER A 341 -12.81 23.65 11.18
C SER A 341 -13.85 23.61 12.31
N LYS A 342 -13.65 22.79 13.34
CA LYS A 342 -14.65 22.56 14.40
C LYS A 342 -15.10 23.88 15.05
N ASN A 343 -16.42 24.07 15.15
CA ASN A 343 -17.05 25.26 15.75
C ASN A 343 -16.63 26.60 15.09
N ARG A 344 -16.18 26.60 13.82
CA ARG A 344 -15.83 27.84 13.09
C ARG A 344 -16.97 28.42 12.25
N ALA A 345 -18.00 27.63 11.99
CA ALA A 345 -19.20 28.07 11.31
C ALA A 345 -20.43 27.45 12.00
N ASP A 346 -21.62 27.86 11.56
CA ASP A 346 -22.87 27.25 12.03
C ASP A 346 -22.88 25.73 11.75
N GLU A 347 -23.35 24.95 12.72
CA GLU A 347 -23.33 23.48 12.65
C GLU A 347 -24.08 22.96 11.42
N GLN A 348 -25.23 23.55 11.10
CA GLN A 348 -26.03 23.14 9.96
C GLN A 348 -25.26 23.40 8.66
N TYR A 349 -24.62 24.57 8.55
CA TYR A 349 -23.77 24.89 7.41
C TYR A 349 -22.57 23.94 7.28
N GLN A 350 -21.91 23.57 8.38
CA GLN A 350 -20.82 22.59 8.34
C GLN A 350 -21.30 21.22 7.84
N LYS A 351 -22.46 20.77 8.30
CA LYS A 351 -23.09 19.52 7.85
C LYS A 351 -23.48 19.55 6.37
N GLU A 352 -23.94 20.70 5.87
CA GLU A 352 -24.20 20.90 4.44
C GLU A 352 -22.91 20.78 3.60
N LEU A 353 -21.82 21.41 4.02
CA LEU A 353 -20.52 21.28 3.34
C LEU A 353 -20.01 19.83 3.34
N ILE A 354 -20.21 19.09 4.44
CA ILE A 354 -19.88 17.66 4.53
C ILE A 354 -20.74 16.85 3.55
N SER A 355 -22.05 17.12 3.49
CA SER A 355 -22.95 16.46 2.56
C SER A 355 -22.52 16.65 1.10
N GLU A 356 -22.16 17.89 0.73
CA GLU A 356 -21.63 18.19 -0.60
C GLU A 356 -20.32 17.45 -0.88
N ILE A 357 -19.41 17.31 0.09
CA ILE A 357 -18.20 16.50 -0.07
C ILE A 357 -18.56 15.05 -0.42
N LEU A 358 -19.51 14.45 0.31
CA LEU A 358 -19.90 13.05 0.10
C LEU A 358 -20.56 12.81 -1.27
N ILE A 359 -21.26 13.81 -1.80
CA ILE A 359 -21.83 13.79 -3.16
C ILE A 359 -20.74 13.95 -4.22
N ASN A 360 -19.86 14.93 -4.03
CA ASN A 360 -18.90 15.37 -5.04
C ASN A 360 -17.61 14.54 -5.05
N ALA A 361 -17.34 13.76 -4.00
CA ALA A 361 -16.20 12.87 -3.86
C ALA A 361 -16.63 11.45 -3.46
N PRO A 362 -17.16 10.64 -4.41
CA PRO A 362 -17.67 9.30 -4.11
C PRO A 362 -16.67 8.37 -3.41
N LYS A 363 -15.39 8.45 -3.77
CA LYS A 363 -14.32 7.67 -3.11
C LYS A 363 -14.14 8.04 -1.65
N ALA A 364 -14.29 9.32 -1.31
CA ALA A 364 -14.24 9.77 0.07
C ALA A 364 -15.48 9.33 0.85
N LYS A 365 -16.65 9.33 0.20
CA LYS A 365 -17.86 8.72 0.79
C LYS A 365 -17.65 7.23 1.08
N GLU A 366 -17.17 6.46 0.11
CA GLU A 366 -16.86 5.03 0.30
C GLU A 366 -15.85 4.81 1.44
N PHE A 367 -14.82 5.65 1.53
CA PHE A 367 -13.88 5.61 2.64
C PHE A 367 -14.57 5.84 3.98
N CYS A 368 -15.42 6.88 4.09
CA CYS A 368 -16.13 7.20 5.33
C CYS A 368 -17.07 6.08 5.76
N LEU A 369 -17.77 5.45 4.80
CA LEU A 369 -18.66 4.31 5.03
C LEU A 369 -17.94 3.03 5.48
N ASN A 370 -16.60 3.02 5.51
CA ASN A 370 -15.89 1.96 6.19
C ASN A 370 -15.98 2.06 7.72
N PHE A 371 -16.27 3.24 8.26
CA PHE A 371 -16.26 3.52 9.70
C PHE A 371 -17.65 3.77 10.29
N THR A 372 -18.67 3.95 9.46
CA THR A 372 -20.03 4.33 9.84
C THR A 372 -21.01 3.96 8.73
N ASP A 373 -22.31 4.10 8.99
CA ASP A 373 -23.39 3.80 8.05
C ASP A 373 -23.89 5.08 7.35
N GLU A 374 -24.64 4.95 6.25
CA GLU A 374 -25.10 6.11 5.46
C GLU A 374 -25.91 7.12 6.29
N ASN A 375 -26.73 6.64 7.22
CA ASN A 375 -27.59 7.49 8.05
C ASN A 375 -26.79 8.37 9.02
N ASP A 376 -25.65 7.88 9.51
CA ASP A 376 -24.85 8.55 10.53
C ASP A 376 -23.59 9.22 9.96
N CYS A 377 -23.28 9.01 8.68
CA CYS A 377 -22.02 9.42 8.06
C CYS A 377 -21.71 10.92 8.21
N ILE A 378 -22.70 11.78 7.97
CA ILE A 378 -22.54 13.24 8.11
C ILE A 378 -22.24 13.61 9.56
N GLN A 379 -22.98 13.05 10.52
CA GLN A 379 -22.78 13.32 11.94
C GLN A 379 -21.42 12.80 12.42
N PHE A 380 -21.06 11.58 12.00
CA PHE A 380 -19.79 10.94 12.32
C PHE A 380 -18.58 11.78 11.89
N ILE A 381 -18.65 12.38 10.69
CA ILE A 381 -17.63 13.29 10.17
C ILE A 381 -17.62 14.61 10.96
N TYR A 382 -18.79 15.21 11.17
CA TYR A 382 -18.95 16.47 11.91
C TYR A 382 -18.31 16.40 13.31
N ASP A 383 -18.59 15.32 14.05
CA ASP A 383 -18.08 15.13 15.41
C ASP A 383 -16.53 15.11 15.46
N ARG A 384 -15.91 14.73 14.33
CA ARG A 384 -14.47 14.57 14.12
C ARG A 384 -13.81 15.71 13.37
N LEU A 385 -14.50 16.81 13.09
CA LEU A 385 -13.84 18.04 12.61
C LEU A 385 -12.81 18.51 13.66
N ARG A 386 -11.79 19.25 13.21
CA ARG A 386 -10.73 19.81 14.09
C ARG A 386 -10.75 21.33 14.14
#